data_AF-A0A1F2YZX5-F1
#
_entry.id   AF-A0A1F2YZX5-F1
#
_cell.length_a   1.000
_cell.length_b   1.000
_cell.length_c   1.000
_cell.angle_alpha   90.00
_cell.angle_beta   90.00
_cell.angle_gamma   90.00
#
_symmetry.space_group_name_H-M   'P 1'
#
loop_
_entity.id
_entity.type
_entity.pdbx_description
1 polymer ?
#
loop_
_entity_poly.entity_id
_entity_poly.type
_entity_poly.pdbx_seq_one_letter_code
_entity_poly.pdbx_strand_id
1 'polypeptide(L)' 'MFACNCRRIKDQDVEEFLNRNPQMLGKTWAIVSTAISGKPPVCNDGQGICTESANRLMELCQKGTPCPQ' A
#
# COMPACT_ATOMS: atom_id res chain seq x y z
N MET A 1 -9.42 -4.76 4.73
CA MET A 1 -9.83 -5.12 3.36
C MET A 1 -8.55 -5.43 2.57
N PHE A 2 -8.60 -5.79 1.27
CA PHE A 2 -7.37 -6.08 0.50
C PHE A 2 -6.93 -4.84 -0.27
N ALA A 3 -5.76 -4.28 0.08
CA ALA A 3 -5.12 -3.20 -0.66
C ALA A 3 -4.71 -3.69 -2.06
N CYS A 4 -4.30 -4.95 -2.17
CA CYS A 4 -4.04 -5.57 -3.45
C CYS A 4 -4.40 -7.06 -3.51
N ASN A 5 -5.50 -7.39 -4.22
CA ASN A 5 -5.97 -8.76 -4.36
C ASN A 5 -5.01 -9.66 -5.15
N CYS A 6 -4.40 -9.19 -6.24
CA CYS A 6 -3.54 -10.07 -7.07
C CYS A 6 -2.22 -10.46 -6.36
N ARG A 7 -1.78 -9.66 -5.39
CA ARG A 7 -0.60 -9.93 -4.56
C ARG A 7 -0.98 -10.45 -3.17
N ARG A 8 -2.29 -10.55 -2.89
CA ARG A 8 -2.84 -10.86 -1.55
C ARG A 8 -2.28 -9.97 -0.44
N ILE A 9 -2.01 -8.70 -0.75
CA ILE A 9 -1.58 -7.70 0.24
C ILE A 9 -2.84 -7.12 0.88
N LYS A 10 -2.95 -7.24 2.19
CA LYS A 10 -4.05 -6.65 2.97
C LYS A 10 -3.73 -5.20 3.30
N ASP A 11 -4.75 -4.41 3.57
CA ASP A 11 -4.58 -3.04 4.07
C ASP A 11 -3.67 -3.04 5.30
N GLN A 12 -3.92 -3.97 6.23
CA GLN A 12 -3.17 -4.13 7.47
C GLN A 12 -1.66 -4.38 7.24
N ASP A 13 -1.28 -5.13 6.20
CA ASP A 13 0.14 -5.36 5.87
C ASP A 13 0.82 -4.05 5.45
N VAL A 14 0.07 -3.18 4.74
CA VAL A 14 0.53 -1.85 4.33
C VAL A 14 0.67 -0.94 5.54
N GLU A 15 -0.30 -0.96 6.44
CA GLU A 15 -0.29 -0.15 7.66
C GLU A 15 0.84 -0.54 8.60
N GLU A 16 1.01 -1.83 8.88
CA GLU A 16 2.13 -2.33 9.68
C GLU A 16 3.48 -1.96 9.05
N PHE A 17 3.58 -2.07 7.72
CA PHE A 17 4.77 -1.69 7.00
C PHE A 17 5.08 -0.19 7.11
N LEU A 18 4.08 0.67 6.90
CA LEU A 18 4.22 2.13 6.99
C LEU A 18 4.47 2.60 8.43
N ASN A 19 3.84 1.97 9.43
CA ASN A 19 4.10 2.25 10.84
C ASN A 19 5.55 1.92 11.23
N ARG A 20 6.10 0.82 10.68
CA ARG A 20 7.52 0.47 10.87
C ARG A 20 8.47 1.31 10.02
N ASN A 21 7.99 1.85 8.91
CA ASN A 21 8.77 2.61 7.93
C ASN A 21 8.09 3.93 7.58
N PRO A 22 7.97 4.88 8.53
CA PRO A 22 7.28 6.15 8.30
C PRO A 22 7.90 6.97 7.17
N GLN A 23 9.18 6.77 6.84
CA GLN A 23 9.86 7.37 5.68
C GLN A 23 9.30 6.93 4.32
N MET A 24 8.51 5.86 4.29
CA MET A 24 7.83 5.35 3.10
C MET A 24 6.47 6.03 2.88
N LEU A 25 5.98 6.82 3.84
CA LEU A 25 4.79 7.66 3.66
C LEU A 25 5.02 8.67 2.53
N GLY A 26 4.08 8.74 1.59
CA GLY A 26 4.20 9.59 0.41
C GLY A 26 5.10 9.06 -0.70
N LYS A 27 5.71 7.89 -0.54
CA LYS A 27 6.38 7.19 -1.64
C LYS A 27 5.34 6.55 -2.55
N THR A 28 5.70 6.34 -3.81
CA THR A 28 4.83 5.66 -4.77
C THR A 28 4.50 4.25 -4.30
N TRP A 29 3.26 3.82 -4.45
CA TRP A 29 2.80 2.49 -4.03
C TRP A 29 3.66 1.36 -4.59
N ALA A 30 4.14 1.51 -5.83
CA ALA A 30 5.05 0.54 -6.45
C ALA A 30 6.29 0.22 -5.61
N ILE A 31 6.79 1.21 -4.87
CA ILE A 31 7.95 1.06 -3.98
C ILE A 31 7.52 0.30 -2.72
N VAL A 32 6.42 0.73 -2.09
CA VAL A 32 5.89 0.13 -0.86
C VAL A 32 5.48 -1.33 -1.07
N SER A 33 4.73 -1.63 -2.13
CA SER A 33 4.29 -2.99 -2.43
C SER A 33 5.46 -3.93 -2.73
N THR A 34 6.52 -3.42 -3.35
CA THR A 34 7.74 -4.19 -3.62
C THR A 34 8.47 -4.47 -2.32
N ALA A 35 8.48 -3.53 -1.38
CA ALA A 35 9.06 -3.75 -0.06
C ALA A 35 8.25 -4.77 0.78
N ILE A 36 6.92 -4.83 0.62
CA ILE A 36 6.06 -5.79 1.32
C ILE A 36 6.12 -7.19 0.68
N SER A 37 5.97 -7.27 -0.64
CA SER A 37 5.76 -8.53 -1.37
C SER A 37 6.94 -8.99 -2.24
N GLY A 38 8.01 -8.20 -2.31
CA GLY A 38 9.16 -8.45 -3.20
C GLY A 38 8.87 -8.22 -4.68
N LYS A 39 7.67 -7.76 -5.05
CA LYS A 39 7.25 -7.58 -6.44
C LYS A 39 6.49 -6.28 -6.66
N PRO A 40 6.54 -5.70 -7.87
CA PRO A 40 5.72 -4.55 -8.21
C PRO A 40 4.22 -4.92 -8.12
N PRO A 41 3.35 -3.95 -7.78
CA PRO A 41 1.93 -4.18 -7.51
C PRO A 41 1.11 -4.23 -8.80
N VAL A 42 1.78 -4.12 -9.96
CA VAL A 42 1.13 -4.20 -11.26
C VAL A 42 0.60 -5.62 -11.41
N CYS A 43 -0.70 -5.73 -11.18
CA CYS A 43 -1.47 -6.91 -11.46
C CYS A 43 -1.65 -7.02 -12.97
N ASN A 44 -1.63 -8.23 -13.50
CA ASN A 44 -1.78 -8.48 -14.94
C ASN A 44 -3.22 -8.17 -15.45
N ASP A 45 -4.09 -7.67 -14.58
CA ASP A 45 -5.46 -7.25 -14.89
C ASP A 45 -5.55 -5.82 -15.46
N GLY A 46 -4.42 -5.11 -15.55
CA GLY A 46 -4.31 -3.82 -16.24
C GLY A 46 -5.05 -2.65 -15.60
N GLN A 47 -5.76 -2.87 -14.48
CA GLN A 47 -6.67 -1.88 -13.93
C GLN A 47 -6.06 -0.99 -12.84
N GLY A 48 -4.86 -1.28 -12.34
CA GLY A 48 -4.24 -0.42 -11.32
C GLY A 48 -5.04 -0.29 -10.02
N ILE A 49 -6.04 -1.16 -9.79
CA ILE A 49 -6.91 -1.15 -8.60
C ILE A 49 -6.09 -1.28 -7.31
N CYS A 50 -5.02 -2.08 -7.37
CA CYS A 50 -4.06 -2.18 -6.28
C CYS A 50 -3.33 -0.86 -6.02
N THR A 51 -3.07 -0.08 -7.07
CA THR A 51 -2.40 1.22 -6.97
C THR A 51 -3.33 2.28 -6.41
N GLU A 52 -4.59 2.35 -6.85
CA GLU A 52 -5.56 3.31 -6.30
C GLU A 52 -5.89 3.05 -4.84
N SER A 53 -6.23 1.80 -4.49
CA SER A 53 -6.62 1.44 -3.11
C SER A 53 -5.48 1.73 -2.13
N ALA A 54 -4.26 1.41 -2.51
CA ALA A 54 -3.10 1.62 -1.67
C ALA A 54 -2.59 3.06 -1.64
N ASN A 55 -2.68 3.81 -2.75
CA ASN A 55 -2.42 5.26 -2.74
C ASN A 55 -3.38 5.95 -1.77
N ARG A 56 -4.67 5.58 -1.78
CA ARG A 56 -5.66 6.12 -0.85
C ARG A 56 -5.29 5.82 0.61
N LEU A 57 -4.82 4.61 0.90
CA LEU A 57 -4.32 4.23 2.23
C LEU A 57 -3.11 5.07 2.65
N MET A 58 -2.13 5.24 1.75
CA MET A 58 -0.96 6.07 2.03
C MET A 58 -1.33 7.54 2.25
N GLU A 59 -2.24 8.11 1.48
CA GLU A 59 -2.73 9.49 1.65
C GLU A 59 -3.42 9.68 3.01
N LEU A 60 -4.19 8.69 3.47
CA LEU A 60 -4.83 8.72 4.79
C LEU A 60 -3.77 8.73 5.91
N CYS A 61 -2.74 7.90 5.80
CA CYS A 61 -1.64 7.87 6.77
C CYS A 61 -0.76 9.14 6.72
N GLN A 62 -0.63 9.79 5.55
CA GLN A 62 0.22 10.96 5.36
C GLN A 62 -0.39 12.25 5.94
N LYS A 63 -1.73 12.34 6.03
CA LYS A 63 -2.44 13.50 6.59
C LYS A 63 -2.39 13.61 8.12
N GLY A 64 -1.48 12.90 8.79
CA GLY A 64 -1.36 12.91 10.25
C GLY A 64 -2.51 12.23 10.97
N THR A 65 -3.34 11.47 10.24
CA THR A 65 -4.34 10.57 10.82
C THR A 65 -3.67 9.20 10.94
N PRO A 66 -3.68 8.53 12.11
CA PRO A 66 -3.18 7.17 12.21
C PRO A 66 -3.89 6.30 11.17
N CYS A 67 -3.15 5.43 10.48
CA CYS A 67 -3.72 4.51 9.50
C CYS A 67 -4.91 3.78 10.16
N PRO A 68 -6.09 3.74 9.51
CA PRO A 68 -7.29 3.19 10.12
C PRO A 68 -7.17 1.69 10.41
N GLN A 69 -7.02 1.34 11.70
CA GLN A 69 -6.90 -0.04 12.20
C GLN A 69 -8.01 -0.99 11.73
#